data_AF-A0A968A104-F1
#
_entry.id   AF-A0A968A104-F1
#
_cell.length_a   1.000
_cell.length_b   1.000
_cell.length_c   1.000
_cell.angle_alpha   90.00
_cell.angle_beta   90.00
_cell.angle_gamma   90.00
#
_symmetry.space_group_name_H-M   'P 1'
#
loop_
_entity.id
_entity.type
_entity.pdbx_description
1 polymer ?
#
loop_
_entity_poly.entity_id
_entity_poly.type
_entity_poly.pdbx_seq_one_letter_code
_entity_poly.pdbx_strand_id
1 'polypeptide(L)'
;MSRNRSSSVYFEVLMENYQEELQQKFQNRSAKIAILGLGYVGLPLATLFAESGFEVTGVEPNLSKIETLNRGESYVQDVPSHKVKELIQSGKLKPTGDFSVIKDADAVSICVPTPLRKTGDPD
;
A
#
# COMPACT_ATOMS: atom_id res chain seq x y z
N MET A 1 43.25 0.08 15.35
CA MET A 1 41.79 0.10 15.08
C MET A 1 41.55 0.72 13.70
N SER A 2 41.54 -0.08 12.64
CA SER A 2 41.19 0.38 11.29
C SER A 2 39.67 0.42 11.17
N ARG A 3 39.08 1.61 11.04
CA ARG A 3 37.64 1.75 10.76
C ARG A 3 37.39 1.35 9.31
N ASN A 4 36.46 0.41 9.13
CA ASN A 4 36.06 -0.24 7.87
C ASN A 4 35.44 0.78 6.89
N ARG A 5 36.26 1.63 6.25
CA ARG A 5 35.77 2.64 5.29
C ARG A 5 35.23 2.02 4.00
N SER A 6 35.69 0.83 3.63
CA SER A 6 35.27 0.16 2.40
C SER A 6 33.81 -0.30 2.47
N SER A 7 33.35 -0.85 3.60
CA SER A 7 31.95 -1.29 3.77
C SER A 7 30.96 -0.13 3.69
N SER A 8 31.29 1.02 4.27
CA SER A 8 30.44 2.21 4.28
C SER A 8 30.18 2.75 2.87
N VAL A 9 31.21 2.74 2.01
CA VAL A 9 31.10 3.21 0.62
C VAL A 9 30.25 2.25 -0.22
N TYR A 10 30.39 0.93 -0.04
CA TYR A 10 29.50 -0.03 -0.72
C TYR A 10 28.04 0.13 -0.29
N PHE A 11 27.80 0.37 1.00
CA PHE A 11 26.45 0.65 1.51
C PHE A 11 25.89 1.95 0.91
N GLU A 12 26.65 3.04 0.85
CA GLU A 12 26.21 4.29 0.21
C GLU A 12 25.90 4.10 -1.28
N VAL A 13 26.79 3.45 -2.04
CA VAL A 13 26.58 3.20 -3.48
C VAL A 13 25.39 2.26 -3.75
N LEU A 14 25.21 1.22 -2.92
CA LEU A 14 24.04 0.33 -3.04
C LEU A 14 22.72 1.06 -2.69
N MET A 15 22.76 1.99 -1.73
CA MET A 15 21.59 2.77 -1.32
C MET A 15 21.25 3.87 -2.33
N GLU A 16 22.24 4.53 -2.95
CA GLU A 16 22.03 5.45 -4.06
C GLU A 16 21.31 4.75 -5.23
N ASN A 17 21.76 3.55 -5.58
CA ASN A 17 21.14 2.75 -6.65
C ASN A 17 19.70 2.33 -6.31
N TYR A 18 19.43 1.95 -5.05
CA TYR A 18 18.08 1.55 -4.63
C TYR A 18 17.10 2.72 -4.60
N GLN A 19 17.54 3.90 -4.13
CA GLN A 19 16.73 5.11 -4.15
C GLN A 19 16.35 5.49 -5.59
N GLU A 20 17.31 5.50 -6.51
CA GLU A 20 17.07 5.79 -7.93
C GLU A 20 16.11 4.77 -8.55
N GLU A 21 16.29 3.47 -8.28
CA GLU A 21 15.40 2.42 -8.75
C GLU A 21 13.96 2.64 -8.27
N LEU A 22 13.77 2.93 -6.98
CA LEU A 22 12.44 3.23 -6.44
C LEU A 22 11.83 4.47 -7.08
N GLN A 23 12.60 5.56 -7.21
CA GLN A 23 12.13 6.78 -7.88
C GLN A 23 11.67 6.50 -9.31
N GLN A 24 12.43 5.70 -10.07
CA GLN A 24 12.06 5.27 -11.41
C GLN A 24 10.78 4.44 -11.41
N LYS A 25 10.64 3.47 -10.49
CA LYS A 25 9.42 2.67 -10.32
C LYS A 25 8.19 3.53 -10.04
N PHE A 26 8.33 4.59 -9.25
CA PHE A 26 7.25 5.54 -9.01
C PHE A 26 6.94 6.39 -10.24
N GLN A 27 7.96 6.92 -10.92
CA GLN A 27 7.81 7.73 -12.13
C GLN A 27 7.10 6.96 -13.25
N ASN A 28 7.48 5.71 -13.49
CA ASN A 28 6.93 4.86 -14.54
C ASN A 28 5.73 4.00 -14.11
N ARG A 29 5.23 4.18 -12.87
CA ARG A 29 4.07 3.47 -12.29
C ARG A 29 4.23 1.96 -12.11
N SER A 30 5.46 1.44 -12.12
CA SER A 30 5.73 0.02 -11.85
C SER A 30 5.93 -0.33 -10.37
N ALA A 31 5.98 0.67 -9.48
CA ALA A 31 6.04 0.45 -8.04
C ALA A 31 4.81 -0.34 -7.56
N LYS A 32 5.04 -1.40 -6.78
CA LYS A 32 3.99 -2.18 -6.13
C LYS A 32 3.64 -1.56 -4.79
N ILE A 33 2.39 -1.18 -4.62
CA ILE A 33 1.93 -0.45 -3.43
C ILE A 33 1.05 -1.36 -2.58
N ALA A 34 1.35 -1.46 -1.29
CA ALA A 34 0.48 -2.11 -0.31
C ALA A 34 -0.20 -1.06 0.58
N ILE A 35 -1.51 -1.18 0.78
CA ILE A 35 -2.27 -0.35 1.71
C ILE A 35 -2.82 -1.25 2.82
N LEU A 36 -2.40 -1.03 4.06
CA LEU A 36 -2.88 -1.79 5.22
C LEU A 36 -4.09 -1.12 5.85
N GLY A 37 -5.21 -1.83 5.88
CA GLY A 37 -6.51 -1.33 6.33
C GLY A 37 -7.25 -0.65 5.19
N LEU A 38 -8.40 -1.21 4.80
CA LEU A 38 -9.25 -0.69 3.72
C LEU A 38 -10.47 0.02 4.28
N GLY A 39 -10.26 0.81 5.33
CA GLY A 39 -11.29 1.63 5.96
C GLY A 39 -11.52 2.95 5.23
N TYR A 40 -12.09 3.91 5.96
CA TYR A 40 -12.41 5.25 5.48
C TYR A 40 -11.21 6.00 4.86
N VAL A 41 -9.99 5.78 5.37
CA VAL A 41 -8.77 6.40 4.82
C VAL A 41 -8.13 5.52 3.75
N GLY A 42 -7.97 4.22 4.02
CA GLY A 42 -7.19 3.34 3.16
C GLY A 42 -7.86 2.99 1.84
N LEU A 43 -9.20 2.84 1.78
CA LEU A 43 -9.86 2.53 0.50
C LEU A 43 -9.82 3.70 -0.50
N PRO A 44 -10.09 4.97 -0.12
CA PRO A 44 -9.84 6.10 -1.01
C PRO A 44 -8.39 6.20 -1.48
N LEU A 45 -7.42 5.97 -0.58
CA LEU A 45 -5.99 6.00 -0.95
C LEU A 45 -5.62 4.90 -1.94
N ALA A 46 -6.08 3.67 -1.69
CA ALA A 46 -5.88 2.54 -2.59
C ALA A 46 -6.50 2.81 -3.98
N THR A 47 -7.71 3.36 -4.00
CA THR A 47 -8.42 3.76 -5.23
C THR A 47 -7.61 4.80 -6.00
N LEU A 48 -7.13 5.85 -5.34
CA LEU A 48 -6.36 6.92 -5.98
C LEU A 48 -5.06 6.42 -6.62
N PHE A 49 -4.30 5.56 -5.94
CA PHE A 49 -3.10 4.97 -6.51
C PHE A 49 -3.41 4.05 -7.70
N ALA A 50 -4.46 3.24 -7.59
CA ALA A 50 -4.86 2.34 -8.65
C ALA A 50 -5.36 3.10 -9.90
N GLU A 51 -6.16 4.17 -9.71
CA GLU A 51 -6.57 5.10 -10.78
C GLU A 51 -5.37 5.82 -11.42
N SER A 52 -4.32 6.06 -10.64
CA SER A 52 -3.05 6.65 -11.14
C SER A 52 -2.18 5.65 -11.91
N GLY A 53 -2.63 4.40 -12.07
CA GLY A 53 -2.00 3.37 -12.89
C GLY A 53 -1.14 2.35 -12.14
N PHE A 54 -0.98 2.49 -10.82
CA PHE A 54 -0.19 1.57 -10.01
C PHE A 54 -0.91 0.24 -9.78
N GLU A 55 -0.14 -0.82 -9.51
CA GLU A 55 -0.69 -2.04 -8.92
C GLU A 55 -0.77 -1.90 -7.40
N VAL A 56 -2.00 -1.98 -6.88
CA VAL A 56 -2.28 -1.80 -5.45
C VAL A 56 -2.80 -3.09 -4.85
N THR A 57 -2.15 -3.53 -3.78
CA THR A 57 -2.64 -4.61 -2.92
C THR A 57 -3.21 -4.02 -1.65
N GLY A 58 -4.50 -4.22 -1.42
CA GLY A 58 -5.17 -3.79 -0.20
C GLY A 58 -5.18 -4.92 0.81
N VAL A 59 -4.55 -4.75 1.97
CA VAL A 59 -4.52 -5.78 3.02
C VAL A 59 -5.53 -5.43 4.10
N GLU A 60 -6.50 -6.32 4.34
CA GLU A 60 -7.59 -6.10 5.28
C GLU A 60 -7.87 -7.39 6.06
N PRO A 61 -7.84 -7.39 7.41
CA PRO A 61 -8.12 -8.61 8.18
C PRO A 61 -9.59 -9.05 8.12
N ASN A 62 -10.52 -8.12 7.82
CA ASN A 62 -11.93 -8.44 7.73
C ASN A 62 -12.32 -9.05 6.37
N LEU A 63 -12.54 -10.37 6.35
CA LEU A 63 -12.91 -11.12 5.14
C LEU A 63 -14.20 -10.62 4.46
N SER A 64 -15.20 -10.17 5.20
CA SER A 64 -16.46 -9.72 4.59
C SER A 64 -16.26 -8.42 3.80
N LYS A 65 -15.35 -7.55 4.24
CA LYS A 65 -14.95 -6.35 3.49
C LYS A 65 -14.21 -6.74 2.21
N ILE A 66 -13.29 -7.70 2.28
CA ILE A 66 -12.55 -8.21 1.12
C ILE A 66 -13.52 -8.78 0.08
N GLU A 67 -14.45 -9.63 0.49
CA GLU A 67 -15.47 -10.21 -0.39
C GLU A 67 -16.35 -9.14 -1.05
N THR A 68 -16.74 -8.12 -0.29
CA THR A 68 -17.51 -6.98 -0.81
C THR A 68 -16.74 -6.24 -1.90
N LEU A 69 -15.48 -5.89 -1.64
CA LEU A 69 -14.63 -5.24 -2.64
C LEU A 69 -14.40 -6.12 -3.87
N ASN A 70 -14.17 -7.42 -3.69
CA ASN A 70 -13.98 -8.35 -4.80
C ASN A 70 -15.22 -8.53 -5.69
N ARG A 71 -16.42 -8.22 -5.18
CA ARG A 71 -17.64 -8.09 -6.01
C ARG A 71 -17.75 -6.75 -6.75
N GLY A 72 -16.80 -5.84 -6.54
CA GLY A 72 -16.83 -4.49 -7.07
C GLY A 72 -17.76 -3.55 -6.29
N GLU A 73 -18.07 -3.87 -5.03
CA GLU A 73 -18.93 -3.06 -4.17
C GLU A 73 -18.08 -2.26 -3.18
N SER A 74 -18.47 -1.01 -2.91
CA SER A 74 -17.85 -0.19 -1.88
C SER A 74 -18.75 -0.10 -0.65
N TYR A 75 -18.14 -0.16 0.53
CA TYR A 75 -18.76 0.15 1.82
C TYR A 75 -18.29 1.51 2.39
N VAL A 76 -17.41 2.23 1.67
CA VAL A 76 -16.95 3.59 2.05
C VAL A 76 -17.68 4.59 1.17
N GLN A 77 -18.40 5.53 1.80
CA GLN A 77 -19.27 6.49 1.11
C GLN A 77 -18.50 7.35 0.09
N ASP A 78 -17.27 7.73 0.39
CA ASP A 78 -16.43 8.58 -0.46
C ASP A 78 -15.83 7.84 -1.67
N VAL A 79 -16.03 6.52 -1.77
CA VAL A 79 -15.57 5.70 -2.90
C VAL A 79 -16.77 5.04 -3.57
N PRO A 80 -17.22 5.53 -4.74
CA PRO A 80 -18.30 4.91 -5.49
C PRO A 80 -17.99 3.46 -5.92
N SER A 81 -18.96 2.55 -5.81
CA SER A 81 -18.80 1.14 -6.22
C SER A 81 -18.37 0.96 -7.67
N HIS A 82 -18.78 1.83 -8.60
CA HIS A 82 -18.37 1.71 -10.00
C HIS A 82 -16.85 1.85 -10.18
N LYS A 83 -16.19 2.71 -9.39
CA LYS A 83 -14.73 2.85 -9.40
C LYS A 83 -14.05 1.60 -8.84
N VAL A 84 -14.53 1.09 -7.70
CA VAL A 84 -14.00 -0.16 -7.12
C VAL A 84 -14.12 -1.30 -8.12
N LYS A 85 -15.30 -1.44 -8.75
CA LYS A 85 -15.54 -2.47 -9.76
C LYS A 85 -14.57 -2.39 -10.92
N GLU A 86 -14.34 -1.21 -11.49
CA GLU A 86 -13.38 -1.01 -12.58
C GLU A 86 -11.95 -1.40 -12.17
N LEU A 87 -11.51 -0.98 -10.98
CA LEU A 87 -10.15 -1.25 -10.49
C LEU A 87 -9.93 -2.73 -10.15
N ILE A 88 -10.95 -3.40 -9.62
CA ILE A 88 -10.92 -4.85 -9.35
C ILE A 88 -10.88 -5.62 -10.68
N GLN A 89 -11.74 -5.27 -11.62
CA GLN A 89 -11.82 -5.95 -12.93
C GLN A 89 -10.56 -5.75 -13.78
N SER A 90 -9.95 -4.57 -13.72
CA SER A 90 -8.66 -4.30 -14.36
C SER A 90 -7.46 -4.94 -13.63
N GLY A 91 -7.67 -5.48 -12.43
CA GLY A 91 -6.61 -6.03 -11.59
C GLY A 91 -5.69 -4.98 -10.98
N LYS A 92 -6.03 -3.69 -11.05
CA LYS A 92 -5.25 -2.59 -10.45
C LYS A 92 -5.42 -2.51 -8.94
N LEU A 93 -6.55 -2.97 -8.40
CA LEU A 93 -6.77 -3.15 -6.96
C LEU A 93 -6.97 -4.64 -6.65
N LYS A 94 -6.20 -5.16 -5.68
CA LYS A 94 -6.25 -6.56 -5.23
C LYS A 94 -6.43 -6.61 -3.70
N PRO A 95 -7.67 -6.68 -3.18
CA PRO A 95 -7.93 -6.87 -1.76
C PRO A 95 -7.57 -8.30 -1.31
N THR A 96 -6.87 -8.44 -0.20
CA THR A 96 -6.47 -9.72 0.37
C THR A 96 -6.40 -9.68 1.90
N GLY A 97 -6.59 -10.84 2.53
CA GLY A 97 -6.34 -11.03 3.96
C GLY A 97 -4.94 -11.57 4.26
N ASP A 98 -4.17 -11.90 3.22
CA ASP A 98 -2.81 -12.42 3.36
C ASP A 98 -1.80 -11.27 3.53
N PHE A 99 -1.23 -11.15 4.72
CA PHE A 99 -0.20 -10.16 5.03
C PHE A 99 1.16 -10.51 4.41
N SER A 100 1.38 -11.75 3.98
CA SER A 100 2.68 -12.18 3.43
C SER A 100 3.05 -11.44 2.15
N VAL A 101 2.07 -10.90 1.43
CA VAL A 101 2.23 -10.11 0.20
C VAL A 101 3.01 -8.81 0.40
N ILE A 102 3.11 -8.32 1.64
CA ILE A 102 3.79 -7.06 1.98
C ILE A 102 5.29 -7.14 1.64
N LYS A 103 5.89 -8.33 1.74
CA LYS A 103 7.32 -8.55 1.44
C LYS A 103 7.70 -8.19 0.00
N ASP A 104 6.72 -8.19 -0.90
CA ASP A 104 6.89 -7.96 -2.33
C ASP A 104 6.51 -6.53 -2.74
N ALA A 105 6.12 -5.67 -1.78
CA ALA A 105 5.75 -4.28 -2.03
C ALA A 105 6.99 -3.36 -2.03
N ASP A 106 7.01 -2.40 -2.96
CA ASP A 106 8.02 -1.34 -3.00
C ASP A 106 7.70 -0.23 -1.97
N ALA A 107 6.42 -0.06 -1.62
CA ALA A 107 5.98 0.85 -0.56
C ALA A 107 4.72 0.35 0.16
N VAL A 108 4.63 0.67 1.45
CA VAL A 108 3.51 0.31 2.32
C VAL A 108 2.96 1.55 2.98
N SER A 109 1.65 1.78 2.85
CA SER A 109 0.93 2.78 3.63
C SER A 109 0.10 2.09 4.71
N ILE A 110 0.27 2.50 5.96
CA ILE A 110 -0.46 1.95 7.10
C ILE A 110 -1.63 2.87 7.41
N CYS A 111 -2.85 2.40 7.15
CA CYS A 111 -4.11 3.14 7.31
C CYS A 111 -5.04 2.47 8.33
N VAL A 112 -4.46 1.81 9.34
CA VAL A 112 -5.22 1.20 10.43
C VAL A 112 -5.66 2.26 11.45
N PRO A 113 -6.81 2.07 12.12
CA PRO A 113 -7.24 3.00 13.16
C PRO A 113 -6.22 3.11 14.29
N THR A 114 -5.92 4.34 14.71
CA THR A 114 -5.19 4.66 15.94
C THR A 114 -6.16 5.31 16.93
N PRO A 115 -7.07 4.54 17.55
CA PRO A 115 -8.03 5.10 18.50
C PRO A 115 -7.27 5.78 19.64
N LEU A 116 -7.85 6.83 20.22
CA LEU A 116 -7.27 7.46 21.40
C LEU A 116 -7.66 6.69 22.67
N ARG A 117 -6.70 6.52 23.58
CA ARG A 117 -6.95 6.07 24.95
C ARG A 117 -7.69 7.16 25.73
N LYS A 118 -8.25 6.79 26.90
CA LYS A 118 -8.92 7.76 27.80
C LYS A 118 -8.02 8.93 28.23
N THR A 119 -6.70 8.78 28.11
CA THR A 119 -5.68 9.79 28.41
C THR A 119 -5.43 10.76 27.26
N GLY A 120 -5.98 10.52 26.07
CA GLY A 120 -5.80 11.34 24.88
C GLY A 120 -4.62 10.92 23.98
N ASP A 121 -3.81 9.95 24.41
CA ASP A 121 -2.73 9.38 23.61
C ASP A 121 -3.28 8.37 22.58
N PRO A 122 -2.65 8.24 21.39
CA PRO A 122 -2.92 7.12 20.48
C PRO A 122 -2.67 5.77 21.17
N ASP A 123 -3.50 4.77 20.86
CA ASP A 123 -3.31 3.39 21.34
C ASP A 123 -2.07 2.71 20.76
#